data_AF-A0A3M1MRR2-F1
#
_entry.id   AF-A0A3M1MRR2-F1
#
_cell.length_a   1.000
_cell.length_b   1.000
_cell.length_c   1.000
_cell.angle_alpha   90.00
_cell.angle_beta   90.00
_cell.angle_gamma   90.00
#
_symmetry.space_group_name_H-M   'P 1'
#
loop_
_entity.id
_entity.type
_entity.pdbx_description
1 polymer ?
#
loop_
_entity_poly.entity_id
_entity_poly.type
_entity_poly.pdbx_seq_one_letter_code
_entity_poly.pdbx_strand_id
1 'polypeptide(L)'
;MHSRALELVEEGLPAAERHAIAEAVGQAALRFYLLRVDPTKNIVFDPAESIELKGFTGPFLQYGLVRAQRLLEKAAEKGFDPRMEAPPPIIEPTEEKLLQQLYGLPEVLVAAARSFDPALLAHYGYELTRRYNEFYQTLPVLAAEPRVRSFRLSLTQAYKVAMETVMETLSLPVPSRM
;
A
#
# COMPACT_ATOMS: atom_id res chain seq x y z
N MET A 1 -13.52 -11.91 -12.21
CA MET A 1 -12.59 -10.91 -11.64
C MET A 1 -12.90 -9.51 -12.14
N HIS A 2 -12.72 -9.22 -13.44
CA HIS A 2 -12.97 -7.88 -14.02
C HIS A 2 -14.35 -7.27 -13.68
N SER A 3 -15.44 -8.02 -13.85
CA SER A 3 -16.79 -7.52 -13.56
C SER A 3 -16.99 -7.12 -12.09
N ARG A 4 -16.35 -7.83 -11.16
CA ARG A 4 -16.40 -7.52 -9.72
C ARG A 4 -15.49 -6.34 -9.37
N ALA A 5 -14.33 -6.22 -10.04
CA ALA A 5 -13.45 -5.07 -9.88
C ALA A 5 -14.10 -3.76 -10.37
N LEU A 6 -14.95 -3.82 -11.41
CA LEU A 6 -15.74 -2.66 -11.87
C LEU A 6 -16.70 -2.11 -10.82
N GLU A 7 -17.15 -2.94 -9.87
CA GLU A 7 -18.00 -2.51 -8.74
C GLU A 7 -17.21 -1.73 -7.68
N LEU A 8 -15.89 -1.83 -7.69
CA LEU A 8 -14.99 -1.13 -6.76
C LEU A 8 -14.52 0.23 -7.30
N VAL A 9 -14.89 0.59 -8.53
CA VAL A 9 -14.46 1.83 -9.19
C VAL A 9 -15.50 2.93 -8.98
N GLU A 10 -15.04 4.15 -8.64
CA GLU A 10 -15.88 5.35 -8.50
C GLU A 10 -16.86 5.52 -9.68
N GLU A 11 -18.14 5.73 -9.37
CA GLU A 11 -19.17 6.06 -10.35
C GLU A 11 -18.94 7.45 -10.95
N GLY A 12 -19.16 7.62 -12.25
CA GLY A 12 -19.01 8.90 -12.96
C GLY A 12 -17.70 9.08 -13.75
N LEU A 13 -16.76 8.13 -13.67
CA LEU A 13 -15.59 8.11 -14.55
C LEU A 13 -15.94 7.65 -15.97
N PRO A 14 -15.21 8.12 -17.02
CA PRO A 14 -15.34 7.61 -18.37
C PRO A 14 -15.19 6.08 -18.42
N ALA A 15 -15.96 5.41 -19.29
CA ALA A 15 -15.99 3.94 -19.35
C ALA A 15 -14.59 3.33 -19.57
N ALA A 16 -13.76 3.94 -20.43
CA ALA A 16 -12.40 3.49 -20.68
C ALA A 16 -11.51 3.54 -19.41
N GLU A 17 -11.62 4.61 -18.63
CA GLU A 17 -10.88 4.76 -17.37
C GLU A 17 -11.34 3.74 -16.33
N ARG A 18 -12.66 3.51 -16.24
CA ARG A 18 -13.22 2.48 -15.35
C ARG A 18 -12.71 1.08 -15.69
N HIS A 19 -12.64 0.75 -16.98
CA HIS A 19 -12.11 -0.53 -17.42
C HIS A 19 -10.62 -0.69 -17.11
N ALA A 20 -9.82 0.36 -17.31
CA ALA A 20 -8.39 0.32 -16.97
C ALA A 20 -8.15 0.12 -15.47
N ILE A 21 -8.92 0.80 -14.61
CA ILE A 21 -8.85 0.61 -13.15
C ILE A 21 -9.25 -0.82 -12.78
N ALA A 22 -10.40 -1.30 -13.30
CA ALA A 22 -10.88 -2.65 -13.01
C ALA A 22 -9.90 -3.75 -13.46
N GLU A 23 -9.22 -3.54 -14.58
CA GLU A 23 -8.19 -4.45 -15.07
C GLU A 23 -6.98 -4.47 -14.12
N ALA A 24 -6.47 -3.31 -13.71
CA ALA A 24 -5.35 -3.23 -12.75
C ALA A 24 -5.72 -3.89 -11.41
N VAL A 25 -6.92 -3.64 -10.89
CA VAL A 25 -7.43 -4.26 -9.66
C VAL A 25 -7.54 -5.78 -9.80
N GLY A 26 -8.13 -6.26 -10.90
CA GLY A 26 -8.27 -7.69 -11.16
C GLY A 26 -6.93 -8.42 -11.33
N GLN A 27 -5.96 -7.79 -12.01
CA GLN A 27 -4.61 -8.34 -12.17
C GLN A 27 -3.87 -8.41 -10.83
N ALA A 28 -3.93 -7.34 -10.02
CA ALA A 28 -3.30 -7.33 -8.70
C ALA A 28 -3.95 -8.35 -7.75
N ALA A 29 -5.28 -8.47 -7.76
CA ALA A 29 -6.02 -9.48 -7.01
C ALA A 29 -5.53 -10.90 -7.32
N LEU A 30 -5.49 -11.27 -8.61
CA LEU A 30 -5.05 -12.60 -9.03
C LEU A 30 -3.58 -12.85 -8.72
N ARG A 31 -2.68 -11.93 -9.09
CA ARG A 31 -1.23 -12.11 -8.87
C ARG A 31 -0.90 -12.20 -7.39
N PHE A 32 -1.45 -11.30 -6.57
CA PHE A 32 -1.25 -11.36 -5.12
C PHE A 32 -1.79 -12.66 -4.53
N TYR A 33 -2.98 -13.10 -4.95
CA TYR A 33 -3.56 -14.36 -4.45
C TYR A 33 -2.66 -15.57 -4.67
N LEU A 34 -1.98 -15.62 -5.82
CA LEU A 34 -1.04 -16.69 -6.15
C LEU A 34 0.29 -16.53 -5.38
N LEU A 35 0.83 -15.31 -5.32
CA LEU A 35 2.15 -15.03 -4.75
C LEU A 35 2.16 -15.01 -3.21
N ARG A 36 1.00 -14.85 -2.57
CA ARG A 36 0.89 -14.79 -1.10
C ARG A 36 1.01 -16.16 -0.41
N VAL A 37 1.05 -17.25 -1.17
CA VAL A 37 1.16 -18.62 -0.65
C VAL A 37 2.59 -19.11 -0.83
N ASP A 38 3.13 -19.72 0.22
CA ASP A 38 4.42 -20.41 0.20
C ASP A 38 4.51 -21.36 -1.03
N PRO A 39 5.57 -21.29 -1.85
CA PRO A 39 5.73 -22.09 -3.07
C PRO A 39 5.62 -23.61 -2.86
N THR A 40 5.83 -24.10 -1.65
CA THR A 40 5.76 -25.52 -1.29
C THR A 40 4.35 -26.00 -0.94
N LYS A 41 3.38 -25.09 -0.81
CA LYS A 41 2.00 -25.41 -0.40
C LYS A 41 1.04 -25.43 -1.58
N ASN A 42 -0.02 -26.22 -1.45
CA ASN A 42 -1.10 -26.25 -2.43
C ASN A 42 -1.99 -25.01 -2.30
N ILE A 43 -2.42 -24.47 -3.44
CA ILE A 43 -3.35 -23.34 -3.52
C ILE A 43 -4.73 -23.88 -3.90
N VAL A 44 -5.72 -23.66 -3.04
CA VAL A 44 -7.13 -23.80 -3.41
C VAL A 44 -7.63 -22.42 -3.81
N PHE A 45 -7.82 -22.20 -5.10
CA PHE A 45 -8.16 -20.88 -5.63
C PHE A 45 -9.63 -20.54 -5.38
N ASP A 46 -9.86 -19.48 -4.59
CA ASP A 46 -11.17 -18.83 -4.42
C ASP A 46 -11.15 -17.41 -5.05
N PRO A 47 -11.76 -17.21 -6.23
CA PRO A 47 -11.80 -15.90 -6.88
C PRO A 47 -12.52 -14.82 -6.06
N ALA A 48 -13.51 -15.18 -5.24
CA ALA A 48 -14.30 -14.20 -4.49
C ALA A 48 -13.45 -13.57 -3.38
N GLU A 49 -12.65 -14.38 -2.69
CA GLU A 49 -11.73 -13.92 -1.64
C GLU A 49 -10.63 -12.98 -2.19
N SER A 50 -10.23 -13.16 -3.44
CA SER A 50 -9.10 -12.43 -4.02
C SER A 50 -9.33 -10.94 -4.28
N ILE A 51 -10.60 -10.50 -4.39
CA ILE A 51 -10.98 -9.17 -4.90
C ILE A 51 -11.45 -8.18 -3.82
N GLU A 52 -11.41 -8.56 -2.54
CA GLU A 52 -11.86 -7.66 -1.48
C GLU A 52 -10.91 -6.47 -1.25
N LEU A 53 -11.46 -5.28 -0.94
CA LEU A 53 -10.67 -4.10 -0.53
C LEU A 53 -10.19 -4.18 0.93
N LYS A 54 -10.51 -5.26 1.63
CA LYS A 54 -10.13 -5.55 3.01
C LYS A 54 -9.52 -6.94 3.06
N GLY A 55 -8.68 -7.17 4.07
CA GLY A 55 -8.04 -8.46 4.28
C GLY A 55 -6.79 -8.64 3.43
N PHE A 56 -6.34 -9.88 3.33
CA PHE A 56 -5.04 -10.22 2.75
C PHE A 56 -5.12 -10.33 1.22
N THR A 57 -5.30 -9.20 0.54
CA THR A 57 -5.59 -9.14 -0.91
C THR A 57 -4.75 -8.07 -1.63
N GLY A 58 -4.56 -8.24 -2.94
CA GLY A 58 -3.87 -7.24 -3.78
C GLY A 58 -4.57 -5.86 -3.80
N PRO A 59 -5.91 -5.79 -3.94
CA PRO A 59 -6.64 -4.52 -3.89
C PRO A 59 -6.50 -3.76 -2.57
N PHE A 60 -6.36 -4.45 -1.43
CA PHE A 60 -6.08 -3.79 -0.15
C PHE A 60 -4.76 -3.02 -0.17
N LEU A 61 -3.70 -3.62 -0.73
CA LEU A 61 -2.39 -2.97 -0.90
C LEU A 61 -2.50 -1.77 -1.87
N GLN A 62 -3.18 -1.93 -3.00
CA GLN A 62 -3.35 -0.84 -3.99
C GLN A 62 -4.07 0.35 -3.36
N TYR A 63 -5.15 0.09 -2.63
CA TYR A 63 -5.93 1.13 -1.96
C TYR A 63 -5.10 1.91 -0.94
N GLY A 64 -4.25 1.22 -0.17
CA GLY A 64 -3.32 1.87 0.75
C GLY A 64 -2.32 2.80 0.04
N LEU A 65 -1.73 2.34 -1.07
CA LEU A 65 -0.78 3.13 -1.86
C LEU A 65 -1.44 4.34 -2.53
N VAL A 66 -2.60 4.17 -3.19
CA VAL A 66 -3.35 5.26 -3.82
C VAL A 66 -3.76 6.32 -2.79
N ARG A 67 -4.15 5.91 -1.58
CA ARG A 67 -4.45 6.83 -0.49
C ARG A 67 -3.23 7.66 -0.08
N ALA A 68 -2.06 7.05 0.02
CA ALA A 68 -0.82 7.76 0.33
C ALA A 68 -0.46 8.77 -0.76
N GLN A 69 -0.58 8.40 -2.03
CA GLN A 69 -0.38 9.30 -3.17
C GLN A 69 -1.34 10.50 -3.10
N ARG A 70 -2.65 10.27 -2.94
CA ARG A 70 -3.66 11.33 -2.78
C ARG A 70 -3.39 12.25 -1.58
N LEU A 71 -2.88 11.72 -0.46
CA LEU A 71 -2.51 12.54 0.71
C LEU A 71 -1.34 13.48 0.41
N LEU A 72 -0.32 12.98 -0.28
CA LEU A 72 0.87 13.74 -0.66
C LEU A 72 0.53 14.82 -1.71
N GLU A 73 -0.34 14.50 -2.68
CA GLU A 73 -0.88 15.48 -3.64
C GLU A 73 -1.58 16.63 -2.93
N LYS A 74 -2.51 16.32 -2.00
CA LYS A 74 -3.20 17.34 -1.18
C LYS A 74 -2.26 18.15 -0.29
N ALA A 75 -1.17 17.56 0.17
CA ALA A 75 -0.15 18.27 0.94
C ALA A 75 0.59 19.28 0.04
N ALA A 76 0.97 18.86 -1.17
CA ALA A 76 1.64 19.71 -2.16
C ALA A 76 0.75 20.88 -2.62
N GLU A 77 -0.55 20.64 -2.85
CA GLU A 77 -1.53 21.71 -3.17
C GLU A 77 -1.61 22.79 -2.08
N LYS A 78 -1.37 22.41 -0.82
CA LYS A 78 -1.33 23.33 0.33
C LYS A 78 0.06 23.95 0.58
N GLY A 79 1.04 23.64 -0.27
CA GLY A 79 2.42 24.08 -0.12
C GLY A 79 3.16 23.42 1.06
N PHE A 80 2.73 22.24 1.51
CA PHE A 80 3.42 21.51 2.57
C PHE A 80 4.53 20.64 1.99
N ASP A 81 5.70 20.70 2.64
CA ASP A 81 6.88 19.95 2.24
C ASP A 81 7.04 18.67 3.09
N PRO A 82 7.14 17.48 2.47
CA PRO A 82 7.43 16.23 3.16
C PRO A 82 8.88 16.11 3.62
N ARG A 83 9.78 17.06 3.33
CA ARG A 83 11.15 17.07 3.85
C ARG A 83 11.14 17.37 5.35
N MET A 84 11.79 16.50 6.11
CA MET A 84 12.00 16.65 7.53
C MET A 84 13.48 16.89 7.81
N GLU A 85 13.79 17.97 8.54
CA GLU A 85 15.14 18.24 9.04
C GLU A 85 15.48 17.42 10.29
N ALA A 86 14.51 17.27 11.20
CA ALA A 86 14.64 16.46 12.42
C ALA A 86 13.28 15.91 12.89
N PRO A 87 13.24 14.70 13.47
CA PRO A 87 12.01 14.10 14.01
C PRO A 87 11.42 14.97 15.13
N PRO A 88 10.09 14.95 15.34
CA PRO A 88 9.47 15.63 16.47
C PRO A 88 9.98 15.07 17.81
N PRO A 89 9.89 15.85 18.91
CA PRO A 89 10.37 15.40 20.22
C PRO A 89 9.57 14.22 20.78
N ILE A 90 8.33 14.04 20.33
CA ILE A 90 7.45 12.93 20.71
C ILE A 90 7.10 12.19 19.41
N ILE A 91 7.32 10.88 19.43
CA ILE A 91 6.89 9.96 18.38
C ILE A 91 5.78 9.11 18.98
N GLU A 92 4.66 9.06 18.28
CA GLU A 92 3.49 8.30 18.70
C GLU A 92 3.69 6.80 18.46
N PRO A 93 3.06 5.91 19.24
CA PRO A 93 3.24 4.46 19.10
C PRO A 93 2.93 3.91 17.69
N THR A 94 1.97 4.51 16.97
CA THR A 94 1.64 4.08 15.59
C THR A 94 2.67 4.56 14.57
N GLU A 95 3.31 5.71 14.80
CA GLU A 95 4.42 6.22 13.99
C GLU A 95 5.66 5.33 14.17
N GLU A 96 5.97 4.94 15.41
CA GLU A 96 7.09 4.05 15.73
C GLU A 96 6.92 2.67 15.08
N LYS A 97 5.73 2.07 15.19
CA LYS A 97 5.43 0.78 14.54
C LYS A 97 5.59 0.84 13.03
N LEU A 98 5.15 1.94 12.40
CA LEU A 98 5.30 2.12 10.95
C LEU A 98 6.79 2.28 10.57
N LEU A 99 7.55 3.06 11.34
CA LEU A 99 8.99 3.20 11.15
C LEU A 99 9.74 1.86 11.22
N GLN A 100 9.45 1.05 12.24
CA GLN A 100 10.05 -0.27 12.39
C GLN A 100 9.71 -1.19 11.21
N GLN A 101 8.46 -1.16 10.74
CA GLN A 101 8.04 -1.95 9.57
C GLN A 101 8.75 -1.49 8.29
N LEU A 102 8.92 -0.17 8.10
CA LEU A 102 9.66 0.38 6.96
C LEU A 102 11.13 -0.03 6.97
N TYR A 103 11.76 -0.01 8.14
CA TYR A 103 13.15 -0.40 8.31
C TYR A 103 13.41 -1.87 7.88
N GLY A 104 12.42 -2.75 8.04
CA GLY A 104 12.57 -4.18 7.72
C GLY A 104 12.56 -4.54 6.22
N LEU A 105 12.18 -3.63 5.30
CA LEU A 105 12.03 -3.96 3.87
C LEU A 105 13.29 -4.61 3.26
N PRO A 106 14.51 -4.07 3.44
CA PRO A 106 15.70 -4.63 2.79
C PRO A 106 15.99 -6.07 3.20
N GLU A 107 15.78 -6.40 4.48
CA GLU A 107 16.00 -7.75 5.01
C GLU A 107 15.00 -8.73 4.40
N VAL A 108 13.72 -8.35 4.34
CA VAL A 108 12.66 -9.18 3.73
C VAL A 108 12.92 -9.41 2.25
N LEU A 109 13.35 -8.39 1.50
CA LEU A 109 13.69 -8.52 0.08
C LEU A 109 14.83 -9.53 -0.13
N VAL A 110 15.89 -9.43 0.67
CA VAL A 110 17.03 -10.36 0.61
C VAL A 110 16.60 -11.78 0.97
N ALA A 111 15.76 -11.93 2.00
CA ALA A 111 15.24 -13.24 2.41
C ALA A 111 14.41 -13.88 1.29
N ALA A 112 13.43 -13.16 0.74
CA ALA A 112 12.58 -13.60 -0.37
C ALA A 112 13.39 -14.03 -1.60
N ALA A 113 14.42 -13.24 -1.95
CA ALA A 113 15.30 -13.56 -3.07
C ALA A 113 16.13 -14.83 -2.82
N ARG A 114 16.65 -15.02 -1.61
CA ARG A 114 17.48 -16.19 -1.25
C ARG A 114 16.67 -17.48 -1.18
N SER A 115 15.44 -17.40 -0.70
CA SER A 115 14.55 -18.57 -0.58
C SER A 115 13.71 -18.84 -1.81
N PHE A 116 13.74 -17.95 -2.82
CA PHE A 116 12.82 -17.95 -3.96
C PHE A 116 11.34 -17.96 -3.53
N ASP A 117 11.04 -17.30 -2.42
CA ASP A 117 9.71 -17.25 -1.83
C ASP A 117 9.13 -15.82 -1.87
N PRO A 118 8.28 -15.50 -2.87
CA PRO A 118 7.64 -14.19 -2.96
C PRO A 118 6.57 -13.97 -1.87
N ALA A 119 6.11 -15.02 -1.17
CA ALA A 119 5.10 -14.88 -0.13
C ALA A 119 5.61 -14.03 1.02
N LEU A 120 6.91 -14.11 1.35
CA LEU A 120 7.54 -13.26 2.35
C LEU A 120 7.31 -11.77 2.06
N LEU A 121 7.46 -11.36 0.80
CA LEU A 121 7.27 -9.98 0.39
C LEU A 121 5.78 -9.60 0.32
N ALA A 122 4.91 -10.53 -0.08
CA ALA A 122 3.46 -10.32 -0.06
C ALA A 122 2.93 -10.11 1.37
N HIS A 123 3.37 -10.93 2.32
CA HIS A 123 3.06 -10.79 3.75
C HIS A 123 3.60 -9.47 4.31
N TYR A 124 4.82 -9.09 3.95
CA TYR A 124 5.38 -7.79 4.33
C TYR A 124 4.56 -6.61 3.81
N GLY A 125 4.17 -6.63 2.52
CA GLY A 125 3.36 -5.57 1.90
C GLY A 125 2.02 -5.39 2.58
N TYR A 126 1.38 -6.50 2.99
CA TYR A 126 0.15 -6.46 3.77
C TYR A 126 0.35 -5.83 5.15
N GLU A 127 1.34 -6.28 5.92
CA GLU A 127 1.60 -5.72 7.24
C GLU A 127 2.00 -4.24 7.15
N LEU A 128 2.81 -3.86 6.17
CA LEU A 128 3.16 -2.46 5.90
C LEU A 128 1.91 -1.61 5.63
N THR A 129 1.01 -2.09 4.77
CA THR A 129 -0.28 -1.42 4.49
C THR A 129 -1.15 -1.32 5.73
N ARG A 130 -1.20 -2.38 6.56
CA ARG A 130 -1.97 -2.40 7.80
C ARG A 130 -1.46 -1.36 8.81
N ARG A 131 -0.13 -1.28 9.01
CA ARG A 131 0.49 -0.28 9.89
C ARG A 131 0.29 1.14 9.39
N TYR A 132 0.41 1.37 8.10
CA TYR A 132 0.15 2.68 7.51
C TYR A 132 -1.31 3.11 7.69
N ASN A 133 -2.26 2.20 7.46
CA ASN A 133 -3.67 2.48 7.68
C ASN A 133 -4.01 2.78 9.14
N GLU A 134 -3.41 2.05 10.10
CA GLU A 134 -3.52 2.32 11.54
C GLU A 134 -3.00 3.73 11.85
N PHE A 135 -1.77 4.05 11.43
CA PHE A 135 -1.18 5.39 11.55
C PHE A 135 -2.08 6.50 10.99
N TYR A 136 -2.55 6.35 9.75
CA TYR A 136 -3.35 7.35 9.05
C TYR A 136 -4.72 7.58 9.71
N GLN A 137 -5.32 6.53 10.28
CA GLN A 137 -6.62 6.63 10.97
C GLN A 137 -6.50 7.23 12.36
N THR A 138 -5.40 6.96 13.07
CA THR A 138 -5.21 7.41 14.45
C THR A 138 -4.73 8.85 14.53
N LEU A 139 -3.88 9.30 13.59
CA LEU A 139 -3.17 10.57 13.72
C LEU A 139 -3.48 11.55 12.58
N PRO A 140 -3.85 12.80 12.89
CA PRO A 140 -4.06 13.80 11.84
C PRO A 140 -2.74 14.13 11.15
N VAL A 141 -2.67 13.99 9.83
CA VAL A 141 -1.46 14.32 9.06
C VAL A 141 -1.44 15.80 8.67
N LEU A 142 -2.41 16.26 7.86
CA LEU A 142 -2.40 17.62 7.32
C LEU A 142 -2.72 18.71 8.36
N ALA A 143 -3.47 18.35 9.40
CA ALA A 143 -3.89 19.27 10.46
C ALA A 143 -2.91 19.31 11.66
N ALA A 144 -1.80 18.58 11.61
CA ALA A 144 -0.79 18.62 12.65
C ALA A 144 0.04 19.91 12.61
N GLU A 145 0.68 20.24 13.73
CA GLU A 145 1.68 21.30 13.84
C GLU A 145 2.80 21.13 12.80
N PRO A 146 3.42 22.22 12.30
CA PRO A 146 4.31 22.17 11.14
C PRO A 146 5.39 21.07 11.18
N ARG A 147 6.12 20.94 12.30
CA ARG A 147 7.18 19.92 12.46
C ARG A 147 6.63 18.49 12.45
N VAL A 148 5.53 18.26 13.16
CA VAL A 148 4.86 16.95 13.22
C VAL A 148 4.26 16.59 11.86
N ARG A 149 3.66 17.57 11.17
CA ARG A 149 3.13 17.40 9.82
C ARG A 149 4.21 17.00 8.83
N SER A 150 5.35 17.70 8.79
CA SER A 150 6.45 17.35 7.89
C SER A 150 6.96 15.94 8.16
N PHE A 151 7.15 15.54 9.42
CA PHE A 151 7.51 14.15 9.77
C PHE A 151 6.47 13.13 9.30
N ARG A 152 5.18 13.35 9.55
CA ARG A 152 4.09 12.46 9.12
C ARG A 152 3.98 12.35 7.60
N LEU A 153 4.25 13.44 6.88
CA LEU A 153 4.36 13.44 5.42
C LEU A 153 5.60 12.69 4.95
N SER A 154 6.75 12.81 5.63
CA SER A 154 7.94 11.98 5.36
C SER A 154 7.66 10.49 5.55
N LEU A 155 6.95 10.11 6.62
CA LEU A 155 6.53 8.71 6.85
C LEU A 155 5.61 8.21 5.74
N THR A 156 4.67 9.04 5.32
CA THR A 156 3.77 8.73 4.20
C THR A 156 4.55 8.55 2.89
N GLN A 157 5.54 9.41 2.64
CA GLN A 157 6.43 9.31 1.48
C GLN A 157 7.27 8.02 1.53
N ALA A 158 7.82 7.67 2.70
CA ALA A 158 8.59 6.43 2.88
C ALA A 158 7.72 5.18 2.66
N TYR A 159 6.49 5.18 3.17
CA TYR A 159 5.49 4.16 2.89
C TYR A 159 5.19 4.03 1.40
N LYS A 160 4.94 5.15 0.70
CA LYS A 160 4.71 5.16 -0.75
C LYS A 160 5.85 4.47 -1.49
N VAL A 161 7.10 4.87 -1.22
CA VAL A 161 8.29 4.33 -1.91
C VAL A 161 8.49 2.84 -1.59
N ALA A 162 8.35 2.44 -0.33
CA ALA A 162 8.46 1.05 0.08
C ALA A 162 7.38 0.18 -0.56
N MET A 163 6.14 0.66 -0.59
CA MET A 163 5.01 -0.07 -1.18
C MET A 163 5.12 -0.12 -2.71
N GLU A 164 5.58 0.93 -3.38
CA GLU A 164 5.90 0.92 -4.82
C GLU A 164 6.94 -0.17 -5.13
N THR A 165 7.99 -0.27 -4.31
CA THR A 165 9.01 -1.33 -4.44
C THR A 165 8.40 -2.74 -4.31
N VAL A 166 7.52 -2.95 -3.32
CA VAL A 166 6.81 -4.22 -3.14
C VAL A 166 5.92 -4.54 -4.35
N MET A 167 5.13 -3.57 -4.81
CA MET A 167 4.21 -3.74 -5.94
C MET A 167 4.96 -4.06 -7.22
N GLU A 168 6.04 -3.34 -7.53
CA GLU A 168 6.88 -3.57 -8.70
C GLU A 168 7.52 -4.97 -8.65
N THR A 169 8.08 -5.34 -7.50
CA THR A 169 8.74 -6.65 -7.32
C THR A 169 7.75 -7.80 -7.50
N LEU A 170 6.51 -7.65 -7.02
CA LEU A 170 5.45 -8.64 -7.18
C LEU A 170 4.66 -8.48 -8.50
N SER A 171 5.05 -7.55 -9.36
CA SER A 171 4.35 -7.23 -10.62
C SER A 171 2.86 -6.93 -10.43
N LEU A 172 2.50 -6.23 -9.36
CA LEU A 172 1.14 -5.81 -9.06
C LEU A 172 0.90 -4.43 -9.68
N PRO A 173 0.07 -4.31 -10.72
CA PRO A 173 -0.20 -3.00 -11.33
C PRO A 173 -0.95 -2.14 -10.30
N VAL A 174 -0.73 -0.82 -10.33
CA VAL A 174 -1.38 0.12 -9.42
C VAL A 174 -2.23 1.08 -10.26
N PRO A 175 -3.54 1.19 -10.04
CA PRO A 175 -4.37 2.15 -10.75
C PRO A 175 -4.04 3.59 -10.31
N SER A 176 -4.32 4.56 -11.17
CA SER A 176 -4.13 5.99 -10.87
C SER A 176 -5.07 6.51 -9.78
N ARG A 177 -6.20 5.83 -9.54
CA ARG A 177 -7.18 6.15 -8.50
C ARG A 177 -8.00 4.92 -8.12
N MET A 178 -8.50 4.92 -6.87
CA MET A 178 -9.38 3.94 -6.23
C MET A 178 -10.19 4.63 -5.14
#